data_AF-A0A661SV02-F1
#
_entry.id   AF-A0A661SV02-F1
#
_cell.length_a   1.000
_cell.length_b   1.000
_cell.length_c   1.000
_cell.angle_alpha   90.00
_cell.angle_beta   90.00
_cell.angle_gamma   90.00
#
_symmetry.space_group_name_H-M   'P 1'
#
loop_
_entity.id
_entity.type
_entity.pdbx_description
1 polymer ?
#
loop_
_entity_poly.entity_id
_entity_poly.type
_entity_poly.pdbx_seq_one_letter_code
_entity_poly.pdbx_strand_id
1 'polypeptide(L)'
;MQNISGELLAPNYSFSHWLKDQSVDQVIRLLFRSQALNAPFIEDILEKKSEGGDKLFEFEYNDKIAKGLGAAFLLDSLAVSFNNSPEWDKTSILIYAAYFSDEKADVIETDETVRHCCKTTHLEFWEKWIETVNKPPIPNGKILWLKRKSLFPHLIFCEDVKKQISHLHENHAEFVQIKKRLFELETYCSTWEIGPFDPGSIPSKVTPESSSRIESCQDNLTILCPDSRHRLFSWHSRYTPGAGRIHFDPDEDNRKIHVGYIGLKIQ
;
A
#
# COMPACT_ATOMS: atom_id res chain seq x y z
N MET A 1 24.38 4.60 6.21
CA MET A 1 23.42 3.49 6.28
C MET A 1 23.27 3.16 7.75
N GLN A 2 22.16 3.54 8.38
CA GLN A 2 21.85 3.06 9.73
C GLN A 2 21.83 1.53 9.71
N ASN A 3 22.21 0.90 10.83
CA ASN A 3 22.24 -0.55 10.96
C ASN A 3 21.72 -0.91 12.36
N ILE A 4 20.71 -1.79 12.42
CA ILE A 4 19.97 -2.14 13.64
C ILE A 4 20.88 -2.77 14.69
N SER A 5 22.05 -3.25 14.27
CA SER A 5 23.09 -3.83 15.11
C SER A 5 23.47 -2.96 16.31
N GLY A 6 23.41 -1.62 16.18
CA GLY A 6 23.73 -0.68 17.26
C GLY A 6 22.60 -0.46 18.27
N GLU A 7 21.36 -0.78 17.92
CA GLU A 7 20.18 -0.50 18.73
C GLU A 7 20.13 -1.38 20.00
N LEU A 8 19.70 -0.77 21.11
CA LEU A 8 19.61 -1.44 22.41
C LEU A 8 18.29 -2.23 22.52
N LEU A 9 18.41 -3.50 22.88
CA LEU A 9 17.30 -4.39 23.24
C LEU A 9 16.95 -4.30 24.73
N ALA A 10 17.97 -4.08 25.56
CA ALA A 10 17.87 -3.87 26.99
C ALA A 10 19.03 -2.96 27.44
N PRO A 11 19.02 -2.41 28.67
CA PRO A 11 20.12 -1.62 29.18
C PRO A 11 21.47 -2.36 29.00
N ASN A 12 22.40 -1.74 28.26
CA ASN A 12 23.71 -2.29 27.92
C ASN A 12 23.71 -3.59 27.09
N TYR A 13 22.59 -3.95 26.44
CA TYR A 13 22.49 -5.13 25.59
C TYR A 13 21.86 -4.76 24.25
N SER A 14 22.64 -4.82 23.18
CA SER A 14 22.24 -4.42 21.82
C SER A 14 21.97 -5.62 20.91
N PHE A 15 21.41 -5.38 19.73
CA PHE A 15 21.29 -6.42 18.69
C PHE A 15 22.64 -7.05 18.33
N SER A 16 23.74 -6.28 18.34
CA SER A 16 25.08 -6.84 18.15
C SER A 16 25.48 -7.83 19.24
N HIS A 17 25.11 -7.55 20.50
CA HIS A 17 25.35 -8.46 21.61
C HIS A 17 24.53 -9.73 21.43
N TRP A 18 23.22 -9.59 21.17
CA TRP A 18 22.33 -10.73 20.91
C TRP A 18 22.79 -11.61 19.74
N LEU A 19 23.24 -11.00 18.64
CA LEU A 19 23.77 -11.73 17.48
C LEU A 19 25.05 -12.51 17.76
N LYS A 20 25.78 -12.18 18.83
CA LYS A 20 27.01 -12.86 19.26
C LYS A 20 26.80 -13.75 20.49
N ASP A 21 25.65 -13.64 21.14
CA ASP A 21 25.31 -14.40 22.33
C ASP A 21 25.22 -15.90 22.00
N GLN A 22 26.10 -16.69 22.62
CA GLN A 22 26.15 -18.14 22.38
C GLN A 22 25.03 -18.90 23.09
N SER A 23 24.33 -18.27 24.05
CA SER A 23 23.16 -18.86 24.70
C SER A 23 21.91 -18.84 23.81
N VAL A 24 21.90 -18.00 22.77
CA VAL A 24 20.82 -17.92 21.79
C VAL A 24 21.07 -18.91 20.67
N ASP A 25 20.02 -19.64 20.29
CA ASP A 25 20.04 -20.59 19.20
C ASP A 25 20.67 -20.01 17.93
N GLN A 26 21.60 -20.78 17.34
CA GLN A 26 22.36 -20.33 16.19
C GLN A 26 21.49 -20.14 14.95
N VAL A 27 20.49 -21.01 14.74
CA VAL A 27 19.57 -20.94 13.59
C VAL A 27 18.74 -19.67 13.67
N ILE A 28 18.20 -19.35 14.85
CA ILE A 28 17.45 -18.10 15.08
C ILE A 28 18.32 -16.87 14.78
N ARG A 29 19.56 -16.85 15.25
CA ARG A 29 20.48 -15.73 14.97
C ARG A 29 20.82 -15.60 13.49
N LEU A 30 21.04 -16.72 12.78
CA LEU A 30 21.31 -16.72 11.35
C LEU A 30 20.09 -16.25 10.55
N LEU A 31 18.89 -16.70 10.92
CA LEU A 31 17.65 -16.27 10.31
C LEU A 31 17.46 -14.76 10.45
N PHE A 32 17.62 -14.23 11.68
CA PHE A 32 17.53 -12.79 11.92
C PHE A 32 18.53 -12.01 11.06
N ARG A 33 19.79 -12.46 10.95
CA ARG A 33 20.78 -11.81 10.07
C ARG A 33 20.35 -11.79 8.61
N SER A 34 19.77 -12.87 8.11
CA SER A 34 19.35 -12.96 6.71
C SER A 34 18.19 -12.01 6.36
N GLN A 35 17.34 -11.70 7.34
CA GLN A 35 16.13 -10.90 7.15
C GLN A 35 16.34 -9.43 7.57
N ALA A 36 16.68 -9.21 8.84
CA ALA A 36 16.67 -7.88 9.45
C ALA A 36 17.81 -6.97 9.00
N LEU A 37 18.94 -7.52 8.52
CA LEU A 37 20.08 -6.72 8.05
C LEU A 37 19.97 -6.32 6.58
N ASN A 38 19.04 -6.91 5.83
CA ASN A 38 18.81 -6.62 4.41
C ASN A 38 17.57 -5.77 4.18
N ALA A 39 16.76 -5.54 5.21
CA ALA A 39 15.60 -4.67 5.13
C ALA A 39 16.04 -3.20 5.09
N PRO A 40 15.51 -2.37 4.18
CA PRO A 40 15.78 -0.93 4.18
C PRO A 40 15.29 -0.30 5.50
N PHE A 41 15.97 0.75 5.95
CA PHE A 41 15.53 1.49 7.12
C PHE A 41 14.24 2.25 6.82
N ILE A 42 13.42 2.47 7.85
CA ILE A 42 12.13 3.12 7.68
C ILE A 42 12.30 4.58 7.20
N GLU A 43 13.39 5.24 7.60
CA GLU A 43 13.80 6.54 7.09
C GLU A 43 13.93 6.54 5.56
N ASP A 44 14.50 5.47 4.97
CA ASP A 44 14.64 5.35 3.51
C ASP A 44 13.29 5.19 2.77
N ILE A 45 12.22 4.85 3.48
CA ILE A 45 10.86 4.65 2.94
C ILE A 45 10.00 5.89 3.20
N LEU A 46 10.09 6.49 4.39
CA LEU A 46 9.33 7.68 4.78
C LEU A 46 9.89 8.97 4.19
N GLU A 47 11.21 9.09 4.04
CA GLU A 47 11.88 10.34 3.65
C GLU A 47 12.12 10.44 2.13
N LYS A 48 11.83 9.39 1.35
CA LYS A 48 11.92 9.43 -0.11
C LYS A 48 10.81 10.30 -0.70
N LYS A 49 11.15 11.57 -0.94
CA LYS A 49 10.38 12.46 -1.81
C LYS A 49 10.26 11.82 -3.19
N SER A 50 9.05 11.52 -3.64
CA SER A 50 8.80 11.28 -5.06
C SER A 50 9.06 12.56 -5.84
N GLU A 51 9.60 12.47 -7.06
CA GLU A 51 9.76 13.62 -7.95
C GLU A 51 8.41 14.36 -8.08
N GLY A 52 8.32 15.57 -7.53
CA GLY A 52 7.16 16.45 -7.68
C GLY A 52 6.25 16.70 -6.45
N GLY A 53 6.59 16.22 -5.24
CA GLY A 53 5.81 16.61 -4.04
C GLY A 53 6.44 16.24 -2.70
N ASP A 54 6.22 17.08 -1.70
CA ASP A 54 6.54 16.79 -0.30
C ASP A 54 5.53 15.77 0.24
N LYS A 55 5.94 14.50 0.35
CA LYS A 55 5.21 13.51 1.15
C LYS A 55 5.63 13.70 2.61
N LEU A 56 4.93 14.57 3.34
CA LEU A 56 5.02 14.64 4.79
C LEU A 56 3.96 13.70 5.35
N PHE A 57 4.39 12.55 5.86
CA PHE A 57 3.57 11.67 6.66
C PHE A 57 4.00 11.82 8.12
N GLU A 58 3.04 12.05 8.99
CA GLU A 58 3.26 12.02 10.43
C GLU A 58 2.39 10.91 11.02
N PHE A 59 3.02 10.09 11.85
CA PHE A 59 2.37 8.95 12.48
C PHE A 59 2.67 9.00 13.96
N GLU A 60 1.63 8.91 14.77
CA GLU A 60 1.73 8.97 16.22
C GLU A 60 1.00 7.81 16.90
N TYR A 61 1.55 7.42 18.04
CA TYR A 61 0.93 6.49 18.97
C TYR A 61 1.15 7.01 20.39
N ASN A 62 0.07 7.29 21.13
CA ASN A 62 0.12 7.89 22.46
C ASN A 62 1.01 9.15 22.51
N ASP A 63 0.75 10.10 21.60
CA ASP A 63 1.45 11.39 21.46
C ASP A 63 2.96 11.27 21.20
N LYS A 64 3.40 10.14 20.63
CA LYS A 64 4.79 9.89 20.26
C LYS A 64 4.90 9.47 18.82
N ILE A 65 5.92 9.99 18.13
CA ILE A 65 6.26 9.60 16.77
C ILE A 65 6.44 8.07 16.68
N ALA A 66 5.65 7.44 15.81
CA ALA A 66 5.54 6.00 15.68
C ALA A 66 5.96 5.53 14.28
N LYS A 67 7.19 5.85 13.86
CA LYS A 67 7.70 5.55 12.51
C LYS A 67 7.52 4.08 12.09
N GLY A 68 7.79 3.14 12.98
CA GLY A 68 7.65 1.70 12.70
C GLY A 68 6.19 1.26 12.49
N LEU A 69 5.24 1.86 13.21
CA LEU A 69 3.82 1.60 12.97
C LEU A 69 3.34 2.27 11.68
N GLY A 70 3.81 3.49 11.41
CA GLY A 70 3.61 4.18 10.13
C GLY A 70 4.13 3.37 8.93
N ALA A 71 5.30 2.73 9.08
CA ALA A 71 5.86 1.81 8.10
C ALA A 71 4.88 0.68 7.75
N ALA A 72 4.39 0.02 8.80
CA ALA A 72 3.52 -1.13 8.66
C ALA A 72 2.18 -0.75 8.04
N PHE A 73 1.66 0.42 8.38
CA PHE A 73 0.51 1.01 7.71
C PHE A 73 0.76 1.23 6.21
N LEU A 74 1.85 1.93 5.87
CA LEU A 74 2.19 2.28 4.48
C LEU A 74 2.41 1.08 3.58
N LEU A 75 3.08 0.07 4.11
CA LEU A 75 3.44 -1.15 3.39
C LEU A 75 2.37 -2.25 3.52
N ASP A 76 1.24 -1.94 4.14
CA ASP A 76 0.17 -2.91 4.47
C ASP A 76 0.75 -4.19 5.09
N SER A 77 1.73 -4.04 5.99
CA SER A 77 2.51 -5.13 6.58
C SER A 77 2.10 -5.40 8.03
N LEU A 78 2.72 -6.41 8.64
CA LEU A 78 2.53 -6.75 10.03
C LEU A 78 3.57 -6.03 10.90
N ALA A 79 3.13 -5.21 11.85
CA ALA A 79 4.00 -4.67 12.87
C ALA A 79 4.33 -5.74 13.91
N VAL A 80 5.61 -5.84 14.29
CA VAL A 80 6.07 -6.81 15.29
C VAL A 80 6.79 -6.08 16.42
N SER A 81 6.45 -6.43 17.66
CA SER A 81 7.09 -5.89 18.86
C SER A 81 7.44 -6.98 19.87
N PHE A 82 8.16 -6.61 20.92
CA PHE A 82 8.38 -7.49 22.06
C PHE A 82 7.14 -7.53 22.96
N ASN A 83 6.80 -8.71 23.46
CA ASN A 83 5.78 -8.86 24.50
C ASN A 83 6.33 -8.47 25.88
N ASN A 84 6.73 -7.21 26.04
CA ASN A 84 7.32 -6.66 27.26
C ASN A 84 6.39 -5.69 28.01
N SER A 85 5.20 -5.42 27.47
CA SER A 85 4.19 -4.54 28.04
C SER A 85 2.79 -4.98 27.60
N PRO A 86 1.76 -4.92 28.47
CA PRO A 86 0.36 -5.14 28.09
C PRO A 86 -0.12 -4.21 26.97
N GLU A 87 0.55 -3.06 26.77
CA GLU A 87 0.27 -2.12 25.68
C GLU A 87 0.35 -2.78 24.30
N TRP A 88 1.31 -3.69 24.13
CA TRP A 88 1.55 -4.44 22.91
C TRP A 88 0.75 -5.73 22.83
N ASP A 89 0.04 -6.14 23.89
CA ASP A 89 -0.71 -7.38 23.90
C ASP A 89 -2.06 -7.26 23.16
N LYS A 90 -1.98 -6.86 21.89
CA LYS A 90 -3.10 -6.59 20.99
C LYS A 90 -2.76 -7.10 19.58
N THR A 91 -3.77 -7.59 18.85
CA THR A 91 -3.65 -8.01 17.45
C THR A 91 -3.63 -6.84 16.47
N SER A 92 -4.00 -5.65 16.94
CA SER A 92 -3.97 -4.41 16.16
C SER A 92 -3.67 -3.20 17.05
N ILE A 93 -3.04 -2.18 16.48
CA ILE A 93 -2.73 -0.92 17.15
C ILE A 93 -3.42 0.21 16.38
N LEU A 94 -4.18 1.03 17.10
CA LEU A 94 -4.73 2.27 16.57
C LEU A 94 -3.63 3.33 16.62
N ILE A 95 -3.34 3.94 15.49
CA ILE A 95 -2.39 5.04 15.36
C ILE A 95 -3.09 6.27 14.81
N TYR A 96 -2.56 7.43 15.14
CA TYR A 96 -2.92 8.67 14.49
C TYR A 96 -2.04 8.83 13.23
N ALA A 97 -2.66 9.23 12.13
CA ALA A 97 -1.99 9.48 10.86
C ALA A 97 -2.39 10.86 10.31
N ALA A 98 -1.40 11.67 9.98
CA ALA A 98 -1.57 12.93 9.28
C ALA A 98 -0.85 12.90 7.93
N TYR A 99 -1.57 13.24 6.86
CA TYR A 99 -1.03 13.25 5.50
C TYR A 99 -1.75 14.24 4.58
N PHE A 100 -1.05 14.74 3.57
CA PHE A 100 -1.63 15.70 2.63
C PHE A 100 -2.66 15.04 1.69
N SER A 101 -3.79 15.72 1.49
CA SER A 101 -4.85 15.35 0.54
C SER A 101 -5.01 16.40 -0.56
N ASP A 102 -4.87 15.95 -1.79
CA ASP A 102 -5.06 16.73 -3.02
C ASP A 102 -6.52 17.12 -3.31
N GLU A 103 -7.50 16.42 -2.74
CA GLU A 103 -8.91 16.82 -2.89
C GLU A 103 -9.28 18.02 -2.03
N LYS A 104 -8.80 18.06 -0.79
CA LYS A 104 -9.05 19.18 0.12
C LYS A 104 -7.99 20.28 -0.03
N ALA A 105 -6.89 20.00 -0.71
CA ALA A 105 -5.68 20.81 -0.72
C ALA A 105 -5.22 21.13 0.72
N ASP A 106 -5.33 20.13 1.61
CA ASP A 106 -5.14 20.28 3.05
C ASP A 106 -4.63 18.98 3.68
N VAL A 107 -4.12 19.06 4.91
CA VAL A 107 -3.75 17.90 5.72
C VAL A 107 -5.02 17.20 6.19
N ILE A 108 -5.06 15.88 6.01
CA ILE A 108 -6.06 15.01 6.61
C ILE A 108 -5.43 14.33 7.80
N GLU A 109 -6.15 14.39 8.91
CA GLU A 109 -5.84 13.72 10.16
C GLU A 109 -6.89 12.64 10.39
N THR A 110 -6.46 11.41 10.68
CA THR A 110 -7.35 10.28 10.87
C THR A 110 -6.71 9.22 11.76
N ASP A 111 -7.55 8.46 12.45
CA ASP A 111 -7.11 7.26 13.15
C ASP A 111 -7.05 6.10 12.15
N GLU A 112 -5.97 5.33 12.20
CA GLU A 112 -5.72 4.19 11.32
C GLU A 112 -5.36 2.96 12.14
N THR A 113 -5.75 1.78 11.66
CA THR A 113 -5.49 0.52 12.36
C THR A 113 -4.34 -0.24 11.70
N VAL A 114 -3.30 -0.54 12.48
CA VAL A 114 -2.14 -1.32 12.05
C VAL A 114 -2.25 -2.74 12.59
N ARG A 115 -2.05 -3.76 11.73
CA ARG A 115 -1.96 -5.16 12.17
C ARG A 115 -0.71 -5.35 13.02
N HIS A 116 -0.85 -6.03 14.14
CA HIS A 116 0.22 -6.14 15.12
C HIS A 116 0.35 -7.56 15.69
N CYS A 117 1.60 -7.97 15.97
CA CYS A 117 1.93 -9.18 16.71
C CYS A 117 3.04 -8.94 17.72
N CYS A 118 2.88 -9.44 18.95
CA CYS A 118 3.95 -9.56 19.94
C CYS A 118 4.15 -11.00 20.46
N LYS A 119 3.22 -11.91 20.15
CA LYS A 119 3.21 -13.31 20.58
C LYS A 119 2.57 -14.21 19.52
N THR A 120 2.83 -15.51 19.61
CA THR A 120 2.43 -16.51 18.61
C THR A 120 0.92 -16.57 18.40
N THR A 121 0.11 -16.39 19.45
CA THR A 121 -1.35 -16.40 19.30
C THR A 121 -1.88 -15.21 18.50
N HIS A 122 -1.16 -14.09 18.42
CA HIS A 122 -1.52 -13.00 17.49
C HIS A 122 -1.19 -13.37 16.05
N LEU A 123 -0.14 -14.16 15.83
CA LEU A 123 0.22 -14.64 14.50
C LEU A 123 -0.84 -15.61 13.97
N GLU A 124 -1.30 -16.53 14.83
CA GLU A 124 -2.42 -17.44 14.54
C GLU A 124 -3.69 -16.67 14.17
N PHE A 125 -3.99 -15.58 14.87
CA PHE A 125 -5.12 -14.70 14.52
C PHE A 125 -5.03 -14.14 13.09
N TRP A 126 -3.82 -13.86 12.61
CA TRP A 126 -3.56 -13.30 11.28
C TRP A 126 -3.26 -14.34 10.20
N GLU A 127 -3.33 -15.65 10.49
CA GLU A 127 -2.94 -16.73 9.57
C GLU A 127 -3.58 -16.58 8.18
N LYS A 128 -4.91 -16.39 8.12
CA LYS A 128 -5.64 -16.19 6.86
C LYS A 128 -5.12 -14.98 6.08
N TRP A 129 -4.80 -13.89 6.76
CA TRP A 129 -4.26 -12.70 6.09
C TRP A 129 -2.84 -12.95 5.58
N ILE A 130 -2.00 -13.65 6.34
CA ILE A 130 -0.64 -14.04 5.93
C ILE A 130 -0.68 -14.88 4.63
N GLU A 131 -1.64 -15.80 4.53
CA GLU A 131 -1.86 -16.57 3.30
C GLU A 131 -2.18 -15.67 2.11
N THR A 132 -2.92 -14.57 2.32
CA THR A 132 -3.25 -13.64 1.23
C THR A 132 -2.07 -12.80 0.74
N VAL A 133 -1.08 -12.54 1.59
CA VAL A 133 0.12 -11.75 1.22
C VAL A 133 1.23 -12.62 0.61
N ASN A 134 1.19 -13.94 0.77
CA ASN A 134 2.11 -14.90 0.14
C ASN A 134 1.88 -15.11 -1.38
N LYS A 135 1.19 -14.17 -2.04
CA LYS A 135 1.01 -14.16 -3.50
C LYS A 135 2.36 -14.00 -4.22
N PRO A 136 2.49 -14.47 -5.47
CA PRO A 136 3.74 -14.35 -6.22
C PRO A 136 4.23 -12.90 -6.22
N PRO A 137 5.51 -12.65 -5.90
CA PRO A 137 6.01 -11.31 -5.74
C PRO A 137 5.82 -10.52 -7.04
N ILE A 138 5.23 -9.34 -6.91
CA ILE A 138 5.20 -8.31 -7.94
C ILE A 138 6.21 -7.26 -7.47
N PRO A 139 7.52 -7.43 -7.79
CA PRO A 139 8.59 -6.62 -7.21
C PRO A 139 8.64 -5.20 -7.78
N ASN A 140 8.08 -4.99 -8.98
CA ASN A 140 8.06 -3.68 -9.62
C ASN A 140 6.96 -3.57 -10.70
N GLY A 141 6.71 -2.35 -11.13
CA GLY A 141 5.67 -2.04 -12.12
C GLY A 141 5.95 -2.62 -13.50
N LYS A 142 7.20 -2.89 -13.87
CA LYS A 142 7.52 -3.59 -15.14
C LYS A 142 7.02 -5.03 -15.11
N ILE A 143 7.22 -5.73 -13.99
CA ILE A 143 6.68 -7.09 -13.79
C ILE A 143 5.16 -7.07 -13.68
N LEU A 144 4.58 -6.08 -12.97
CA LEU A 144 3.12 -5.88 -12.93
C LEU A 144 2.56 -5.76 -14.35
N TRP A 145 3.12 -4.85 -15.16
CA TRP A 145 2.69 -4.66 -16.54
C TRP A 145 2.82 -5.93 -17.37
N LEU A 146 3.96 -6.62 -17.31
CA LEU A 146 4.20 -7.85 -18.06
C LEU A 146 3.17 -8.94 -17.71
N LYS A 147 2.85 -9.10 -16.42
CA LYS A 147 1.93 -10.12 -15.91
C LYS A 147 0.49 -9.64 -15.78
N ARG A 148 0.14 -8.42 -16.19
CA ARG A 148 -1.16 -7.80 -15.91
C ARG A 148 -2.36 -8.66 -16.31
N LYS A 149 -2.31 -9.31 -17.48
CA LYS A 149 -3.39 -10.18 -17.96
C LYS A 149 -3.60 -11.43 -17.11
N SER A 150 -2.53 -11.99 -16.54
CA SER A 150 -2.63 -13.17 -15.65
C SER A 150 -2.96 -12.78 -14.21
N LEU A 151 -2.55 -11.59 -13.77
CA LEU A 151 -2.81 -11.09 -12.42
C LEU A 151 -4.22 -10.51 -12.28
N PHE A 152 -4.71 -9.87 -13.35
CA PHE A 152 -5.96 -9.11 -13.36
C PHE A 152 -6.77 -9.42 -14.64
N PRO A 153 -7.30 -10.65 -14.78
CA PRO A 153 -8.04 -11.06 -15.98
C PRO A 153 -9.30 -10.23 -16.27
N HIS A 154 -9.87 -9.56 -15.26
CA HIS A 154 -11.06 -8.71 -15.40
C HIS A 154 -10.73 -7.23 -15.55
N LEU A 155 -9.46 -6.83 -15.43
CA LEU A 155 -9.00 -5.45 -15.65
C LEU A 155 -8.37 -5.26 -17.02
N ILE A 156 -8.78 -4.22 -17.72
CA ILE A 156 -8.28 -3.84 -19.05
C ILE A 156 -7.43 -2.58 -18.91
N PHE A 157 -6.11 -2.73 -18.97
CA PHE A 157 -5.18 -1.61 -18.83
C PHE A 157 -4.98 -0.87 -20.16
N CYS A 158 -5.14 0.46 -20.13
CA CYS A 158 -4.76 1.35 -21.23
C CYS A 158 -3.24 1.47 -21.33
N GLU A 159 -2.71 1.82 -22.51
CA GLU A 159 -1.27 1.74 -22.79
C GLU A 159 -0.44 2.74 -21.95
N ASP A 160 -0.98 3.91 -21.65
CA ASP A 160 -0.28 4.94 -20.87
C ASP A 160 0.04 4.50 -19.44
N VAL A 161 -0.76 3.59 -18.87
CA VAL A 161 -0.52 3.01 -17.54
C VAL A 161 0.84 2.33 -17.46
N LYS A 162 1.32 1.75 -18.57
CA LYS A 162 2.65 1.13 -18.64
C LYS A 162 3.75 2.09 -18.22
N LYS A 163 3.76 3.30 -18.77
CA LYS A 163 4.79 4.32 -18.49
C LYS A 163 4.65 4.78 -17.05
N GLN A 164 3.43 5.05 -16.62
CA GLN A 164 3.09 5.55 -15.29
C GLN A 164 3.59 4.64 -14.16
N ILE A 165 3.49 3.31 -14.31
CA ILE A 165 3.94 2.40 -13.25
C ILE A 165 5.38 1.92 -13.41
N SER A 166 6.05 2.17 -14.54
CA SER A 166 7.33 1.53 -14.89
C SER A 166 8.50 1.81 -13.93
N HIS A 167 8.45 2.91 -13.19
CA HIS A 167 9.46 3.35 -12.23
C HIS A 167 9.20 2.84 -10.80
N LEU A 168 8.01 2.27 -10.54
CA LEU A 168 7.58 1.82 -9.22
C LEU A 168 8.21 0.48 -8.84
N HIS A 169 8.58 0.33 -7.57
CA HIS A 169 9.11 -0.92 -7.00
C HIS A 169 8.59 -1.17 -5.59
N GLU A 170 8.82 -2.38 -5.05
CA GLU A 170 8.20 -2.88 -3.81
C GLU A 170 8.46 -2.04 -2.55
N ASN A 171 9.56 -1.29 -2.51
CA ASN A 171 9.89 -0.38 -1.40
C ASN A 171 9.18 0.99 -1.52
N HIS A 172 8.46 1.25 -2.62
CA HIS A 172 7.62 2.43 -2.76
C HIS A 172 6.26 2.16 -2.13
N ALA A 173 5.91 2.90 -1.07
CA ALA A 173 4.62 2.78 -0.41
C ALA A 173 3.44 2.92 -1.40
N GLU A 174 3.52 3.87 -2.34
CA GLU A 174 2.51 4.03 -3.39
C GLU A 174 2.33 2.78 -4.24
N PHE A 175 3.39 2.01 -4.50
CA PHE A 175 3.29 0.82 -5.33
C PHE A 175 2.56 -0.31 -4.60
N VAL A 176 2.80 -0.43 -3.30
CA VAL A 176 2.05 -1.36 -2.44
C VAL A 176 0.57 -1.00 -2.47
N GLN A 177 0.24 0.27 -2.29
CA GLN A 177 -1.15 0.75 -2.28
C GLN A 177 -1.80 0.60 -3.66
N ILE A 178 -1.11 0.91 -4.76
CA ILE A 178 -1.60 0.67 -6.12
C ILE A 178 -1.94 -0.81 -6.33
N LYS A 179 -1.03 -1.74 -5.96
CA LYS A 179 -1.30 -3.18 -6.06
C LYS A 179 -2.54 -3.58 -5.29
N LYS A 180 -2.69 -3.08 -4.05
CA LYS A 180 -3.85 -3.35 -3.20
C LYS A 180 -5.16 -2.93 -3.88
N ARG A 181 -5.23 -1.68 -4.36
CA ARG A 181 -6.41 -1.15 -5.07
C ARG A 181 -6.73 -1.95 -6.33
N LEU A 182 -5.71 -2.32 -7.13
CA LEU A 182 -5.92 -3.15 -8.32
C LEU A 182 -6.46 -4.54 -7.98
N PHE A 183 -5.97 -5.18 -6.91
CA PHE A 183 -6.51 -6.46 -6.46
C PHE A 183 -7.93 -6.36 -5.92
N GLU A 184 -8.29 -5.26 -5.27
CA GLU A 184 -9.68 -5.01 -4.84
C GLU A 184 -10.61 -4.86 -6.05
N LEU A 185 -10.21 -4.08 -7.06
CA LEU A 185 -10.98 -3.94 -8.31
C LEU A 185 -11.14 -5.28 -9.04
N GLU A 186 -10.06 -6.07 -9.12
CA GLU A 186 -10.09 -7.41 -9.71
C GLU A 186 -11.02 -8.35 -8.92
N THR A 187 -10.94 -8.33 -7.58
CA THR A 187 -11.79 -9.15 -6.72
C THR A 187 -13.25 -8.77 -6.92
N TYR A 188 -13.57 -7.48 -6.93
CA TYR A 188 -14.91 -6.97 -7.22
C TYR A 188 -15.41 -7.50 -8.57
N CYS A 189 -14.64 -7.34 -9.66
CA CYS A 189 -15.04 -7.81 -10.98
C CYS A 189 -15.23 -9.33 -11.04
N SER A 190 -14.40 -10.10 -10.31
CA SER A 190 -14.50 -11.56 -10.27
C SER A 190 -15.81 -12.06 -9.66
N THR A 191 -16.49 -11.22 -8.87
CA THR A 191 -17.80 -11.50 -8.25
C THR A 191 -18.94 -10.67 -8.86
N TRP A 192 -18.66 -9.84 -9.86
CA TRP A 192 -19.64 -8.94 -10.46
C TRP A 192 -20.43 -9.65 -11.56
N GLU A 193 -21.56 -10.24 -11.18
CA GLU A 193 -22.39 -11.02 -12.11
C GLU A 193 -23.45 -10.18 -12.82
N ILE A 194 -24.17 -9.34 -12.07
CA ILE A 194 -25.34 -8.59 -12.54
C ILE A 194 -25.40 -7.18 -11.96
N GLY A 195 -26.23 -6.32 -12.57
CA GLY A 195 -26.53 -4.98 -12.07
C GLY A 195 -25.51 -3.91 -12.48
N PRO A 196 -25.74 -2.65 -12.09
CA PRO A 196 -24.80 -1.56 -12.36
C PRO A 196 -23.52 -1.72 -11.54
N PHE A 197 -22.52 -0.89 -11.84
CA PHE A 197 -21.32 -0.78 -11.00
C PHE A 197 -21.69 -0.32 -9.58
N ASP A 198 -21.29 -1.08 -8.56
CA ASP A 198 -21.50 -0.77 -7.15
C ASP A 198 -20.16 -0.44 -6.45
N PRO A 199 -19.82 0.84 -6.25
CA PRO A 199 -18.60 1.22 -5.55
C PRO A 199 -18.62 0.83 -4.07
N GLY A 200 -19.78 0.58 -3.46
CA GLY A 200 -19.91 0.21 -2.05
C GLY A 200 -19.45 -1.23 -1.76
N SER A 201 -19.38 -2.07 -2.79
CA SER A 201 -18.88 -3.45 -2.69
C SER A 201 -17.35 -3.55 -2.75
N ILE A 202 -16.65 -2.43 -2.98
CA ILE A 202 -15.18 -2.36 -2.97
C ILE A 202 -14.71 -1.97 -1.57
N PRO A 203 -13.76 -2.69 -0.93
CA PRO A 203 -13.34 -2.40 0.44
C PRO A 203 -12.84 -0.97 0.65
N SER A 204 -12.20 -0.39 -0.36
CA SER A 204 -11.68 0.97 -0.28
C SER A 204 -12.56 1.96 -1.00
N LYS A 205 -12.56 3.19 -0.48
CA LYS A 205 -13.38 4.28 -1.02
C LYS A 205 -13.09 4.51 -2.50
N VAL A 206 -14.16 4.42 -3.28
CA VAL A 206 -14.20 4.70 -4.71
C VAL A 206 -15.25 5.78 -4.93
N THR A 207 -14.89 6.82 -5.68
CA THR A 207 -15.78 7.96 -5.95
C THR A 207 -15.67 8.39 -7.41
N PRO A 208 -16.73 8.95 -7.99
CA PRO A 208 -16.65 9.61 -9.28
C PRO A 208 -16.04 11.02 -9.12
N GLU A 209 -15.46 11.54 -10.18
CA GLU A 209 -15.11 12.96 -10.30
C GLU A 209 -16.38 13.84 -10.29
N SER A 210 -16.26 15.06 -9.76
CA SER A 210 -17.37 16.01 -9.77
C SER A 210 -17.72 16.47 -11.18
N SER A 211 -18.97 16.87 -11.42
CA SER A 211 -19.40 17.38 -12.74
C SER A 211 -18.53 18.55 -13.22
N SER A 212 -18.19 19.48 -12.33
CA SER A 212 -17.29 20.59 -12.63
C SER A 212 -15.87 20.14 -13.03
N ARG A 213 -15.38 19.04 -12.47
CA ARG A 213 -14.08 18.46 -12.83
C ARG A 213 -14.15 17.79 -14.19
N ILE A 214 -15.22 17.03 -14.44
CA ILE A 214 -15.45 16.39 -15.74
C ILE A 214 -15.50 17.46 -16.83
N GLU A 215 -16.24 18.55 -16.65
CA GLU A 215 -16.33 19.64 -17.63
C GLU A 215 -14.98 20.32 -17.88
N SER A 216 -14.18 20.57 -16.83
CA SER A 216 -12.89 21.25 -16.96
C SER A 216 -11.76 20.38 -17.53
N CYS A 217 -11.84 19.05 -17.35
CA CYS A 217 -10.75 18.11 -17.70
C CYS A 217 -11.20 16.95 -18.56
N GLN A 218 -12.30 17.14 -19.31
CA GLN A 218 -12.90 16.12 -20.14
C GLN A 218 -11.88 15.47 -21.07
N ASP A 219 -11.04 16.28 -21.73
CA ASP A 219 -10.03 15.81 -22.68
C ASP A 219 -8.99 14.90 -22.02
N ASN A 220 -8.54 15.26 -20.81
CA ASN A 220 -7.53 14.48 -20.08
C ASN A 220 -8.12 13.24 -19.39
N LEU A 221 -9.42 13.25 -19.06
CA LEU A 221 -10.15 12.11 -18.51
C LEU A 221 -10.66 11.16 -19.60
N THR A 222 -10.65 11.60 -20.87
CA THR A 222 -11.07 10.79 -22.01
C THR A 222 -9.88 10.08 -22.62
N ILE A 223 -9.76 8.77 -22.35
CA ILE A 223 -8.56 8.00 -22.72
C ILE A 223 -8.93 6.98 -23.80
N LEU A 224 -8.01 6.80 -24.75
CA LEU A 224 -8.12 5.78 -25.79
C LEU A 224 -7.83 4.39 -25.20
N CYS A 225 -8.84 3.51 -25.22
CA CYS A 225 -8.73 2.14 -24.75
C CYS A 225 -8.14 1.19 -25.81
N PRO A 226 -7.68 -0.01 -25.41
CA PRO A 226 -7.11 -1.01 -26.32
C PRO A 226 -8.06 -1.50 -27.44
N ASP A 227 -9.36 -1.33 -27.29
CA ASP A 227 -10.39 -1.64 -28.29
C ASP A 227 -10.65 -0.48 -29.26
N SER A 228 -9.79 0.53 -29.26
CA SER A 228 -9.86 1.73 -30.11
C SER A 228 -11.06 2.65 -29.82
N ARG A 229 -11.70 2.53 -28.65
CA ARG A 229 -12.75 3.45 -28.20
C ARG A 229 -12.23 4.42 -27.16
N HIS A 230 -12.65 5.67 -27.28
CA HIS A 230 -12.44 6.67 -26.23
C HIS A 230 -13.50 6.49 -25.14
N ARG A 231 -13.08 6.50 -23.88
CA ARG A 231 -13.97 6.39 -22.72
C ARG A 231 -13.63 7.47 -21.71
N LEU A 232 -14.63 7.90 -20.95
CA LEU A 232 -14.47 8.87 -19.87
C LEU A 232 -14.15 8.14 -18.55
N PHE A 233 -12.95 8.34 -18.02
CA PHE A 233 -12.48 7.71 -16.80
C PHE A 233 -12.84 8.55 -15.56
N SER A 234 -14.14 8.66 -15.30
CA SER A 234 -14.69 9.49 -14.23
C SER A 234 -14.55 8.85 -12.83
N TRP A 235 -14.50 7.53 -12.72
CA TRP A 235 -14.32 6.85 -11.44
C TRP A 235 -12.85 6.84 -11.03
N HIS A 236 -12.60 7.00 -9.74
CA HIS A 236 -11.26 6.87 -9.19
C HIS A 236 -11.24 6.17 -7.83
N SER A 237 -10.15 5.44 -7.60
CA SER A 237 -9.78 4.91 -6.29
C SER A 237 -8.50 5.60 -5.81
N ARG A 238 -8.50 6.07 -4.57
CA ARG A 238 -7.30 6.67 -3.97
C ARG A 238 -6.37 5.57 -3.45
N TYR A 239 -5.08 5.72 -3.69
CA TYR A 239 -4.06 4.91 -3.03
C TYR A 239 -3.41 5.75 -1.94
N THR A 240 -4.02 5.73 -0.75
CA THR A 240 -3.53 6.44 0.43
C THR A 240 -2.49 5.61 1.20
N PRO A 241 -1.59 6.28 1.92
CA PRO A 241 -1.49 7.74 2.04
C PRO A 241 -0.69 8.37 0.89
N GLY A 242 -1.11 9.58 0.48
CA GLY A 242 -0.61 10.29 -0.70
C GLY A 242 -1.73 10.79 -1.64
N ALA A 243 -1.36 11.64 -2.59
CA ALA A 243 -2.26 12.33 -3.54
C ALA A 243 -2.60 11.52 -4.82
N GLY A 244 -2.45 10.20 -4.75
CA GLY A 244 -2.50 9.35 -5.92
C GLY A 244 -3.87 8.73 -6.20
N ARG A 245 -4.20 8.55 -7.48
CA ARG A 245 -5.46 8.03 -7.99
C ARG A 245 -5.25 6.97 -9.06
N ILE A 246 -6.07 5.92 -9.01
CA ILE A 246 -6.31 5.01 -10.12
C ILE A 246 -7.63 5.43 -10.74
N HIS A 247 -7.59 6.02 -11.92
CA HIS A 247 -8.77 6.35 -12.70
C HIS A 247 -9.18 5.17 -13.57
N PHE A 248 -10.48 4.88 -13.55
CA PHE A 248 -11.04 3.71 -14.22
C PHE A 248 -12.44 3.99 -14.78
N ASP A 249 -12.88 3.11 -15.68
CA ASP A 249 -14.21 3.11 -16.27
C ASP A 249 -14.81 1.68 -16.17
N PRO A 250 -15.92 1.50 -15.44
CA PRO A 250 -16.64 0.22 -15.39
C PRO A 250 -17.36 -0.09 -16.70
N ASP A 251 -16.99 -1.20 -17.33
CA ASP A 251 -17.71 -1.79 -18.46
C ASP A 251 -18.77 -2.76 -17.92
N GLU A 252 -19.98 -2.25 -17.74
CA GLU A 252 -21.11 -3.02 -17.21
C GLU A 252 -21.51 -4.16 -18.15
N ASP A 253 -21.41 -3.98 -19.46
CA ASP A 253 -21.78 -5.00 -20.43
C ASP A 253 -20.87 -6.23 -20.34
N ASN A 254 -19.56 -6.01 -20.14
CA ASN A 254 -18.56 -7.07 -20.11
C ASN A 254 -18.14 -7.48 -18.70
N ARG A 255 -18.66 -6.83 -17.64
CA ARG A 255 -18.28 -7.02 -16.23
C ARG A 255 -16.77 -6.87 -16.02
N LYS A 256 -16.21 -5.84 -16.66
CA LYS A 256 -14.77 -5.53 -16.59
C LYS A 256 -14.57 -4.08 -16.19
N ILE A 257 -13.36 -3.77 -15.76
CA ILE A 257 -12.97 -2.39 -15.48
C ILE A 257 -11.81 -2.01 -16.39
N HIS A 258 -11.95 -0.92 -17.13
CA HIS A 258 -10.85 -0.30 -17.84
C HIS A 258 -10.04 0.55 -16.87
N VAL A 259 -8.73 0.36 -16.80
CA VAL A 259 -7.81 1.19 -16.00
C VAL A 259 -7.08 2.13 -16.94
N GLY A 260 -7.34 3.42 -16.81
CA GLY A 260 -6.89 4.43 -17.78
C GLY A 260 -5.65 5.17 -17.31
N TYR A 261 -5.57 5.45 -16.01
CA TYR A 261 -4.51 6.28 -15.45
C TYR A 261 -4.20 5.88 -14.00
N ILE A 262 -2.93 5.86 -13.65
CA ILE A 262 -2.40 5.65 -12.30
C ILE A 262 -1.36 6.74 -12.03
N GLY A 263 -1.63 7.63 -11.10
CA GLY A 263 -0.72 8.74 -10.81
C GLY A 263 -1.33 9.80 -9.92
N LEU A 264 -0.74 10.99 -9.90
CA LEU A 264 -1.31 12.15 -9.24
C LEU A 264 -2.64 12.56 -9.91
N LYS A 265 -3.41 13.43 -9.25
CA LYS A 265 -4.60 14.02 -9.85
C LYS A 265 -4.31 14.52 -11.28
N ILE A 266 -5.02 13.98 -12.27
CA ILE A 266 -5.02 14.48 -13.65
C ILE A 266 -5.38 15.95 -13.57
N GLN A 267 -4.62 16.84 -14.24
CA GLN A 267 -4.84 18.29 -14.23
C GLN A 267 -5.73 18.76 -15.35
#